data_AF-A0A3C0B4P6-F1
#
_entry.id   AF-A0A3C0B4P6-F1
#
_cell.length_a   1.000
_cell.length_b   1.000
_cell.length_c   1.000
_cell.angle_alpha   90.00
_cell.angle_beta   90.00
_cell.angle_gamma   90.00
#
_symmetry.space_group_name_H-M   'P 1'
#
loop_
_entity.id
_entity.type
_entity.pdbx_description
1 polymer ?
#
loop_
_entity_poly.entity_id
_entity_poly.type
_entity_poly.pdbx_seq_one_letter_code
_entity_poly.pdbx_strand_id
1 'polypeptide(L)' 'MQNSGLQYLSASTDALETRSPNQQLFPLTAKVNPQDHLEIGGCDVTTLVEQFGTPLYI' A
#
# COMPACT_ATOMS: atom_id res chain seq x y z
N MET A 1 20.17 9.24 2.02
CA MET A 1 19.06 8.59 2.74
C MET A 1 18.16 7.98 1.67
N GLN A 2 17.99 6.66 1.63
CA GLN A 2 17.02 6.04 0.71
C GLN A 2 15.61 6.38 1.21
N ASN A 3 14.86 7.17 0.43
CA ASN A 3 13.45 7.45 0.70
C ASN A 3 12.61 6.32 0.08
N SER A 4 12.31 5.26 0.83
CA SER A 4 11.40 4.20 0.38
C SER A 4 10.04 4.36 1.04
N GLY A 5 8.96 3.99 0.31
CA GLY A 5 7.59 3.97 0.82
C GLY A 5 7.40 3.06 2.04
N LEU A 6 8.31 2.10 2.25
CA LEU A 6 8.35 1.21 3.42
C LEU A 6 8.35 1.97 4.75
N GLN A 7 8.88 3.20 4.78
CA GLN A 7 8.90 4.02 6.00
C GLN A 7 7.50 4.46 6.48
N TYR A 8 6.50 4.42 5.58
CA TYR A 8 5.13 4.83 5.89
C TYR A 8 4.19 3.63 6.12
N LEU A 9 4.60 2.43 5.73
CA LEU A 9 3.85 1.21 6.04
C LEU A 9 4.15 0.81 7.49
N SER A 10 3.10 0.63 8.30
CA SER A 10 3.27 0.28 9.71
C SER A 10 3.98 -1.06 9.84
N ALA A 11 5.19 -1.07 10.41
CA ALA A 11 6.10 -2.21 10.48
C ALA A 11 5.64 -3.39 11.37
N SER A 12 4.48 -3.30 12.00
CA SER A 12 4.03 -4.28 13.00
C SER A 12 2.88 -5.12 12.45
N THR A 13 3.23 -6.23 11.77
CA THR A 13 2.29 -7.24 11.26
C THR A 13 1.45 -7.85 12.39
N ASP A 14 2.02 -8.03 13.58
CA ASP A 14 1.33 -8.60 14.75
C ASP A 14 0.23 -7.69 15.33
N ALA A 15 0.22 -6.40 14.99
CA ALA A 15 -0.75 -5.43 15.51
C ALA A 15 -1.86 -5.08 14.51
N LEU A 16 -1.87 -5.67 13.32
CA LEU A 16 -2.93 -5.45 12.31
C LEU A 16 -4.23 -6.17 12.67
N GLU A 17 -4.14 -7.35 13.29
CA GLU A 17 -5.31 -8.16 13.67
C GLU A 17 -6.18 -7.50 14.76
N THR A 18 -5.65 -6.51 15.48
CA THR A 18 -6.34 -5.84 16.61
C THR A 18 -6.75 -4.40 16.33
N ARG A 19 -6.26 -3.80 15.25
CA ARG A 19 -6.58 -2.40 14.88
C ARG A 19 -7.75 -2.39 13.92
N SER A 20 -8.70 -1.50 14.14
CA SER A 20 -9.77 -1.31 13.16
C SER A 20 -9.19 -0.65 11.89
N PRO A 21 -9.77 -0.90 10.71
CA PRO A 21 -9.26 -0.35 9.45
C PRO A 21 -9.07 1.17 9.47
N ASN A 22 -9.95 1.89 10.19
CA ASN A 22 -9.94 3.34 10.28
C ASN A 22 -8.84 3.90 11.23
N GLN A 23 -7.95 3.06 11.75
CA GLN A 23 -6.79 3.47 12.56
C GLN A 23 -5.49 3.48 11.74
N GLN A 24 -5.58 3.31 10.41
CA GLN A 24 -4.44 3.32 9.51
C GLN A 24 -4.59 4.38 8.43
N LEU A 25 -3.46 4.92 7.97
CA LEU A 25 -3.44 5.89 6.87
C LEU A 25 -3.66 5.22 5.50
N PHE A 26 -3.18 3.98 5.36
CA PHE A 26 -3.27 3.21 4.12
C PHE A 26 -4.32 2.09 4.27
N PRO A 27 -4.83 1.55 3.14
CA PRO A 27 -5.63 0.33 3.13
C PRO A 27 -4.93 -0.82 3.84
N LEU A 28 -5.71 -1.72 4.46
CA LEU A 28 -5.20 -2.89 5.20
C LEU A 28 -4.23 -3.77 4.38
N THR A 29 -4.42 -3.82 3.06
CA THR A 29 -3.65 -4.66 2.14
C THR A 29 -2.47 -3.94 1.50
N ALA A 30 -2.19 -2.68 1.90
CA ALA A 30 -1.11 -1.89 1.33
C ALA A 30 0.27 -2.49 1.63
N LYS A 31 1.07 -2.68 0.57
CA LYS A 31 2.44 -3.21 0.63
C LYS A 31 3.34 -2.46 -0.34
N VAL A 32 4.65 -2.59 -0.16
CA VAL A 32 5.62 -2.23 -1.20
C VAL A 32 6.11 -3.52 -1.84
N ASN A 33 6.01 -3.61 -3.16
CA ASN A 33 6.47 -4.78 -3.92
C ASN A 33 8.00 -4.73 -4.17
N PRO A 34 8.62 -5.78 -4.76
CA PRO A 34 10.07 -5.81 -5.00
C PRO A 34 10.60 -4.72 -5.96
N GLN A 35 9.71 -4.05 -6.71
CA GLN A 35 10.03 -2.92 -7.58
C GLN A 35 9.92 -1.56 -6.86
N ASP A 36 9.69 -1.55 -5.54
CA ASP A 36 9.46 -0.36 -4.72
C ASP A 36 8.15 0.39 -5.10
N HIS A 37 7.18 -0.30 -5.71
CA HIS A 37 5.85 0.25 -6.01
C HIS A 37 4.84 -0.07 -4.90
N LEU A 38 3.82 0.79 -4.77
CA LEU A 38 2.67 0.52 -3.91
C LEU A 38 1.82 -0.61 -4.53
N GLU A 39 1.55 -1.62 -3.72
CA GLU A 39 0.63 -2.73 -4.01
C GLU A 39 -0.59 -2.61 -3.08
N ILE A 40 -1.80 -2.77 -3.63
CA ILE A 40 -3.05 -2.81 -2.86
C ILE A 40 -3.83 -4.04 -3.31
N GLY A 41 -4.25 -4.89 -2.36
CA GLY A 41 -5.03 -6.09 -2.65
C GLY A 41 -4.35 -7.11 -3.57
N GLY A 42 -3.02 -7.07 -3.68
CA GLY A 42 -2.24 -7.91 -4.60
C GLY A 42 -2.01 -7.30 -5.99
N CYS A 43 -2.44 -6.06 -6.24
CA CYS A 43 -2.27 -5.36 -7.51
C CYS A 43 -1.21 -4.26 -7.40
N ASP A 44 -0.26 -4.21 -8.33
CA ASP A 44 0.65 -3.06 -8.51
C ASP A 44 -0.16 -1.85 -9.00
N VAL A 45 -0.12 -0.75 -8.25
CA VAL A 45 -0.87 0.47 -8.57
C VAL A 45 -0.47 1.06 -9.91
N THR A 46 0.80 0.91 -10.32
CA THR A 46 1.29 1.37 -11.63
C THR A 46 0.57 0.65 -12.76
N THR A 47 0.40 -0.67 -12.64
CA THR A 47 -0.35 -1.48 -13.61
C THR A 47 -1.82 -1.09 -13.66
N LEU A 48 -2.44 -0.78 -12.52
CA LEU A 48 -3.84 -0.32 -12.48
C LEU A 48 -4.01 1.03 -13.19
N VAL A 49 -3.07 1.96 -13.02
CA VAL A 49 -3.10 3.26 -13.71
C VAL A 49 -2.94 3.11 -15.22
N GLU A 50 -2.04 2.23 -15.68
CA GLU A 50 -1.89 1.93 -17.11
C GLU A 50 -3.18 1.36 -17.72
N GLN A 51 -3.90 0.52 -16.98
CA GLN A 51 -5.12 -0.14 -17.44
C GLN A 51 -6.36 0.77 -17.39
N PHE A 52 -6.51 1.59 -16.34
CA PHE A 52 -7.75 2.31 -16.05
C PHE A 52 -7.64 3.83 -16.18
N GLY A 53 -6.42 4.38 -16.33
CA GLY A 53 -6.16 5.82 -16.42
C GLY A 53 -6.22 6.53 -15.07
N THR A 54 -6.24 7.88 -15.11
CA THR A 54 -6.25 8.76 -13.93
C THR A 54 -7.34 9.83 -14.03
N PRO A 55 -7.94 10.31 -12.91
CA PRO A 55 -7.72 9.84 -11.54
C PRO A 55 -8.34 8.47 -11.29
N LEU A 56 -7.67 7.64 -10.49
CA LEU A 56 -8.10 6.29 -10.14
C LEU A 56 -8.36 6.22 -8.62
N TYR A 57 -9.56 5.83 -8.24
CA TYR A 57 -9.93 5.54 -6.85
C TYR A 57 -9.87 4.04 -6.64
N ILE A 58 -9.11 3.60 -5.63
CA ILE A 58 -8.83 2.21 -5.28
C ILE A 58 -9.34 1.97 -3.87
#